data_AF-A0A7S0BS63-F1
#
_entry.id   AF-A0A7S0BS63-F1
#
_cell.length_a   1.000
_cell.length_b   1.000
_cell.length_c   1.000
_cell.angle_alpha   90.00
_cell.angle_beta   90.00
_cell.angle_gamma   90.00
#
_symmetry.space_group_name_H-M   'P 1'
#
loop_
_entity.id
_entity.type
_entity.pdbx_description
1 polymer ?
#
loop_
_entity_poly.entity_id
_entity_poly.type
_entity_poly.pdbx_seq_one_letter_code
_entity_poly.pdbx_strand_id
1 'polypeptide(L)'
;PPGGELRGGAWVVVDTNINPEMIEMYADGSSRGGVLEPEGTVEVKYRRRDLFKTMQRLDPKLRELHARLASENDGKESSSYSVPNENLRQSIRDAIAAREAELLPVYKQIAIKFVDLHDTPGRMVAKKAVKKIVPCPEARSFFYWRLQRRLAEQRIKKQIADSEPSLTGRDIDSLLRRWADQSGVFEGSRYDEDDQTVFQWLEDSEEQINMRVDTVREGGIATRTADMVKTSASGVIAGLEAALAQMDDEQRKEF
;
A
#
# COMPACT_ATOMS: atom_id res chain seq x y z
N PRO A 1 -1.85 10.62 -10.83
CA PRO A 1 -1.18 11.56 -11.78
C PRO A 1 -0.80 12.85 -11.03
N PRO A 2 0.02 13.74 -11.63
CA PRO A 2 0.35 15.03 -11.02
C PRO A 2 -0.88 15.85 -10.64
N GLY A 3 -0.89 16.39 -9.43
CA GLY A 3 -2.03 17.13 -8.88
C GLY A 3 -3.32 16.33 -8.73
N GLY A 4 -3.31 15.03 -9.02
CA GLY A 4 -4.47 14.15 -8.89
C GLY A 4 -4.70 13.76 -7.43
N GLU A 5 -5.96 13.54 -7.08
CA GLU A 5 -6.36 13.13 -5.74
C GLU A 5 -7.26 11.90 -5.77
N LEU A 6 -7.13 11.04 -4.77
CA LEU A 6 -8.02 9.90 -4.55
C LEU A 6 -8.46 9.91 -3.09
N ARG A 7 -9.76 10.10 -2.82
CA ARG A 7 -10.28 10.32 -1.47
C ARG A 7 -11.49 9.47 -1.14
N GLY A 8 -11.65 9.17 0.15
CA GLY A 8 -12.86 8.59 0.73
C GLY A 8 -13.34 7.33 0.00
N GLY A 9 -14.63 7.29 -0.34
CA GLY A 9 -15.25 6.14 -0.99
C GLY A 9 -14.65 5.80 -2.37
N ALA A 10 -14.11 6.79 -3.09
CA ALA A 10 -13.47 6.56 -4.38
C ALA A 10 -12.20 5.69 -4.23
N TRP A 11 -11.45 5.86 -3.13
CA TRP A 11 -10.32 4.98 -2.83
C TRP A 11 -10.80 3.56 -2.54
N VAL A 12 -11.84 3.42 -1.71
CA VAL A 12 -12.33 2.12 -1.22
C VAL A 12 -12.69 1.19 -2.37
N VAL A 13 -13.29 1.71 -3.44
CA VAL A 13 -13.76 0.89 -4.58
C VAL A 13 -12.68 0.54 -5.60
N VAL A 14 -11.46 1.09 -5.48
CA VAL A 14 -10.33 0.77 -6.36
C VAL A 14 -9.11 0.23 -5.59
N ASP A 15 -9.29 -0.07 -4.29
CA ASP A 15 -8.20 -0.48 -3.41
C ASP A 15 -7.59 -1.81 -3.85
N THR A 16 -6.27 -1.95 -3.66
CA THR A 16 -5.54 -3.17 -4.01
C THR A 16 -6.08 -4.40 -3.25
N ASN A 17 -6.66 -4.22 -2.06
CA ASN A 17 -7.24 -5.33 -1.30
C ASN A 17 -8.47 -5.98 -1.96
N ILE A 18 -9.08 -5.35 -2.96
CA ILE A 18 -10.17 -5.96 -3.74
C ILE A 18 -9.66 -7.16 -4.54
N ASN A 19 -8.47 -7.03 -5.16
CA ASN A 19 -7.81 -8.11 -5.86
C ASN A 19 -6.28 -7.91 -5.77
N PRO A 20 -5.65 -8.38 -4.67
CA PRO A 20 -4.22 -8.17 -4.41
C PRO A 20 -3.29 -8.81 -5.46
N GLU A 21 -3.78 -9.82 -6.17
CA GLU A 21 -2.99 -10.55 -7.16
C GLU A 21 -2.89 -9.78 -8.48
N MET A 22 -3.90 -8.96 -8.80
CA MET A 22 -4.03 -8.30 -10.11
C MET A 22 -3.86 -6.78 -10.04
N ILE A 23 -4.36 -6.13 -8.98
CA ILE A 23 -4.35 -4.68 -8.85
C ILE A 23 -3.01 -4.22 -8.27
N GLU A 24 -2.37 -3.24 -8.91
CA GLU A 24 -1.23 -2.52 -8.36
C GLU A 24 -1.52 -1.02 -8.37
N MET A 25 -1.37 -0.37 -7.22
CA MET A 25 -1.62 1.06 -7.08
C MET A 25 -0.32 1.86 -6.98
N TYR A 26 -0.26 2.97 -7.72
CA TYR A 26 0.88 3.87 -7.81
C TYR A 26 0.44 5.31 -7.63
N ALA A 27 1.31 6.14 -7.07
CA ALA A 27 1.06 7.57 -6.84
C ALA A 27 2.13 8.43 -7.48
N ASP A 28 1.76 9.61 -7.99
CA ASP A 28 2.74 10.63 -8.41
C ASP A 28 3.24 11.39 -7.17
N GLY A 29 4.47 11.91 -7.20
CA GLY A 29 5.05 12.65 -6.07
C GLY A 29 4.25 13.87 -5.62
N SER A 30 3.47 14.49 -6.52
CA SER A 30 2.61 15.64 -6.22
C SER A 30 1.15 15.28 -5.93
N SER A 31 0.75 14.02 -6.08
CA SER A 31 -0.64 13.58 -5.82
C SER A 31 -1.00 13.61 -4.34
N ARG A 32 -2.30 13.47 -4.04
CA ARG A 32 -2.84 13.37 -2.67
C ARG A 32 -3.81 12.23 -2.52
N GLY A 33 -3.99 11.79 -1.28
CA GLY A 33 -4.99 10.79 -0.97
C GLY A 33 -5.15 10.56 0.51
N GLY A 34 -6.39 10.35 0.91
CA GLY A 34 -6.80 10.33 2.30
C GLY A 34 -8.28 10.02 2.43
N VAL A 35 -8.77 10.03 3.67
CA VAL A 35 -10.18 9.71 3.94
C VAL A 35 -11.09 10.89 3.57
N LEU A 36 -10.66 12.10 3.89
CA LEU A 36 -11.37 13.35 3.61
C LEU A 36 -10.40 14.34 2.98
N GLU A 37 -10.95 15.43 2.44
CA GLU A 37 -10.14 16.61 2.09
C GLU A 37 -9.52 17.22 3.36
N PRO A 38 -8.38 17.94 3.24
CA PRO A 38 -7.70 18.53 4.39
C PRO A 38 -8.61 19.48 5.18
N GLU A 39 -9.43 20.29 4.50
CA GLU A 39 -10.41 21.20 5.07
C GLU A 39 -11.42 20.44 5.95
N GLY A 40 -12.04 19.39 5.40
CA GLY A 40 -13.01 18.58 6.14
C GLY A 40 -12.38 17.85 7.32
N THR A 41 -11.12 17.42 7.19
CA THR A 41 -10.38 16.81 8.30
C THR A 41 -10.08 17.82 9.41
N VAL A 42 -9.72 19.06 9.08
CA VAL A 42 -9.52 20.13 10.07
C VAL A 42 -10.82 20.42 10.81
N GLU A 43 -11.95 20.51 10.11
CA GLU A 43 -13.26 20.75 10.72
C GLU A 43 -13.66 19.66 11.72
N VAL A 44 -13.31 18.40 11.44
CA VAL A 44 -13.65 17.28 12.32
C VAL A 44 -12.64 17.11 13.45
N LYS A 45 -11.34 17.12 13.14
CA LYS A 45 -10.25 16.69 14.03
C LYS A 45 -9.39 17.81 14.62
N TYR A 46 -9.35 18.99 14.02
CA TYR A 46 -8.52 20.11 14.48
C TYR A 46 -9.35 21.37 14.67
N ARG A 47 -10.33 21.26 15.56
CA ARG A 47 -11.39 22.25 15.77
C ARG A 47 -10.86 23.53 16.36
N ARG A 48 -11.71 24.56 16.43
CA ARG A 48 -11.40 25.90 16.97
C ARG A 48 -10.66 25.87 18.32
N ARG A 49 -11.06 24.98 19.24
CA ARG A 49 -10.37 24.80 20.54
C ARG A 49 -8.90 24.40 20.38
N ASP A 50 -8.60 23.51 19.44
CA ASP A 50 -7.25 22.98 19.24
C ASP A 50 -6.38 23.98 18.46
N LEU A 51 -7.00 24.78 17.58
CA LEU A 51 -6.38 25.98 16.99
C LEU A 51 -5.96 26.97 18.08
N PHE A 52 -6.85 27.32 19.02
CA PHE A 52 -6.53 28.24 20.11
C PHE A 52 -5.42 27.73 21.04
N LYS A 53 -5.43 26.44 21.39
CA LYS A 53 -4.30 25.83 22.13
C LYS A 53 -2.98 25.98 21.38
N THR A 54 -3.01 25.89 20.06
CA THR A 54 -1.80 26.00 19.23
C THR A 54 -1.35 27.45 19.09
N MET A 55 -2.28 28.39 18.97
CA MET A 55 -1.99 29.82 19.05
C MET A 55 -1.37 30.19 20.39
N GLN A 56 -1.96 29.76 21.50
CA GLN A 56 -1.41 29.99 22.84
C GLN A 56 -0.02 29.36 23.01
N ARG A 57 0.29 28.26 22.31
CA ARG A 57 1.61 27.64 22.38
C ARG A 57 2.66 28.39 21.55
N LEU A 58 2.30 28.89 20.38
CA LEU A 58 3.24 29.38 19.37
C LEU A 58 3.30 30.92 19.26
N ASP A 59 2.22 31.64 19.52
CA ASP A 59 2.16 33.10 19.45
C ASP A 59 2.69 33.73 20.75
N PRO A 60 3.78 34.52 20.71
CA PRO A 60 4.37 35.11 21.91
C PRO A 60 3.44 36.08 22.64
N LYS A 61 2.61 36.83 21.91
CA LYS A 61 1.71 37.84 22.47
C LYS A 61 0.56 37.18 23.24
N LEU A 62 -0.03 36.12 22.71
CA LEU A 62 -1.03 35.33 23.44
C LEU A 62 -0.44 34.67 24.68
N ARG A 63 0.78 34.13 24.60
CA ARG A 63 1.47 33.59 25.79
C ARG A 63 1.61 34.63 26.89
N GLU A 64 2.06 35.83 26.52
CA GLU A 64 2.22 36.93 27.47
C GLU A 64 0.88 37.35 28.08
N LEU A 65 -0.17 37.52 27.27
CA LEU A 65 -1.50 37.85 27.77
C LEU A 65 -2.07 36.78 28.70
N HIS A 66 -1.89 35.50 28.38
CA HIS A 66 -2.30 34.41 29.25
C HIS A 66 -1.49 34.35 30.55
N ALA A 67 -0.18 34.63 30.50
CA ALA A 67 0.66 34.72 31.69
C ALA A 67 0.24 35.89 32.60
N ARG A 68 -0.05 37.07 32.01
CA ARG A 68 -0.60 38.23 32.73
C ARG A 68 -1.96 37.91 33.36
N LEU A 69 -2.85 37.23 32.63
CA LEU A 69 -4.13 36.80 33.18
C LEU A 69 -3.97 35.80 34.34
N ALA A 70 -2.99 34.89 34.25
CA ALA A 70 -2.68 33.94 35.31
C ALA A 70 -2.12 34.64 36.56
N SER A 71 -1.18 35.59 36.41
CA SER A 71 -0.65 36.35 37.55
C SER A 71 -1.72 37.17 38.27
N GLU A 72 -2.68 37.74 37.54
CA GLU A 72 -3.83 38.44 38.12
C GLU A 72 -4.84 37.49 38.82
N ASN A 73 -4.85 36.19 38.46
CA ASN A 73 -5.69 35.17 39.10
C ASN A 73 -5.01 34.56 40.34
N ASP A 74 -3.69 34.36 40.28
CA ASP A 74 -2.86 33.79 41.36
C ASP A 74 -2.53 34.81 42.46
N GLY A 75 -2.83 36.09 42.24
CA GLY A 75 -2.75 37.18 43.21
C GLY A 75 -3.67 36.98 44.41
N LYS A 76 -3.34 36.01 45.26
CA LYS A 76 -3.77 35.95 46.65
C LYS A 76 -3.02 37.02 47.44
N GLU A 77 -3.79 37.94 48.03
CA GLU A 77 -3.65 38.32 49.44
C GLU A 77 -2.25 38.76 49.90
N SER A 78 -1.70 39.85 49.35
CA SER A 78 -0.61 40.57 50.02
C SER A 78 -0.82 42.10 50.00
N SER A 79 -2.03 42.54 50.30
CA SER A 79 -2.32 43.72 51.13
C SER A 79 -3.83 43.86 51.26
N SER A 80 -4.28 44.24 52.46
CA SER A 80 -5.67 44.14 52.93
C SER A 80 -6.70 45.06 52.24
N TYR A 81 -6.43 45.62 51.06
CA TYR A 81 -7.35 46.54 50.37
C TYR A 81 -7.23 46.55 48.84
N SER A 82 -6.85 45.44 48.20
CA SER A 82 -6.84 45.37 46.72
C SER A 82 -8.11 44.68 46.23
N VAL A 83 -9.09 45.46 45.80
CA VAL A 83 -10.27 44.95 45.08
C VAL A 83 -9.77 44.26 43.80
N PRO A 84 -10.18 43.01 43.50
CA PRO A 84 -9.87 42.39 42.22
C PRO A 84 -10.30 43.33 41.10
N ASN A 85 -9.35 43.81 40.29
CA ASN A 85 -9.68 44.73 39.20
C ASN A 85 -10.31 43.91 38.07
N GLU A 86 -11.59 43.59 38.23
CA GLU A 86 -12.34 42.80 37.25
C GLU A 86 -12.37 43.49 35.89
N ASN A 87 -12.29 44.84 35.86
CA ASN A 87 -12.15 45.60 34.62
C ASN A 87 -10.82 45.31 33.90
N LEU A 88 -9.71 45.18 34.65
CA LEU A 88 -8.41 44.82 34.08
C LEU A 88 -8.44 43.37 33.57
N ARG A 89 -8.96 42.42 34.35
CA ARG A 89 -9.11 41.03 33.90
C ARG A 89 -9.95 40.92 32.64
N GLN A 90 -11.06 41.65 32.58
CA GLN A 90 -11.92 41.70 31.40
C GLN A 90 -11.17 42.29 30.20
N SER A 91 -10.42 43.39 30.38
CA SER A 91 -9.61 43.97 29.30
C SER A 91 -8.55 43.00 28.75
N ILE A 92 -7.95 42.17 29.60
CA ILE A 92 -6.99 41.14 29.19
C ILE A 92 -7.70 40.02 28.42
N ARG A 93 -8.89 39.58 28.87
CA ARG A 93 -9.71 38.60 28.14
C ARG A 93 -10.13 39.13 26.76
N ASP A 94 -10.52 40.39 26.68
CA ASP A 94 -10.90 41.04 25.42
C ASP A 94 -9.69 41.15 24.48
N ALA A 95 -8.50 41.48 25.00
CA ALA A 95 -7.26 41.51 24.24
C ALA A 95 -6.85 40.12 23.72
N ILE A 96 -7.04 39.06 24.52
CA ILE A 96 -6.86 37.67 24.10
C ILE A 96 -7.82 37.35 22.96
N ALA A 97 -9.12 37.60 23.15
CA ALA A 97 -10.14 37.32 22.15
C ALA A 97 -9.90 38.07 20.83
N ALA A 98 -9.47 39.34 20.89
CA ALA A 98 -9.12 40.13 19.72
C ALA A 98 -7.92 39.54 18.97
N ARG A 99 -6.87 39.13 19.69
CA ARG A 99 -5.68 38.49 19.09
C ARG A 99 -5.99 37.11 18.51
N GLU A 100 -6.81 36.31 19.19
CA GLU A 100 -7.29 35.03 18.68
C GLU A 100 -8.10 35.19 17.38
N ALA A 101 -8.97 36.21 17.32
CA ALA A 101 -9.76 36.51 16.13
C ALA A 101 -8.86 36.94 14.95
N GLU A 102 -7.84 37.76 15.21
CA GLU A 102 -6.84 38.19 14.22
C GLU A 102 -6.06 36.99 13.64
N LEU A 103 -5.62 36.06 14.50
CA LEU A 103 -4.79 34.93 14.10
C LEU A 103 -5.58 33.79 13.45
N LEU A 104 -6.88 33.71 13.68
CA LEU A 104 -7.70 32.56 13.29
C LEU A 104 -7.62 32.20 11.80
N PRO A 105 -7.70 33.14 10.83
CA PRO A 105 -7.60 32.79 9.41
C PRO A 105 -6.26 32.15 9.05
N VAL A 106 -5.15 32.67 9.59
CA VAL A 106 -3.80 32.16 9.31
C VAL A 106 -3.60 30.78 9.93
N TYR A 107 -4.00 30.58 11.18
CA TYR A 107 -3.87 29.28 11.85
C TYR A 107 -4.77 28.20 11.24
N LYS A 108 -5.93 28.58 10.67
CA LYS A 108 -6.72 27.65 9.86
C LYS A 108 -5.93 27.16 8.63
N GLN A 109 -5.27 28.06 7.90
CA GLN A 109 -4.44 27.67 6.75
C GLN A 109 -3.24 26.80 7.17
N ILE A 110 -2.60 27.12 8.29
CA ILE A 110 -1.54 26.28 8.86
C ILE A 110 -2.07 24.88 9.19
N ALA A 111 -3.26 24.78 9.79
CA ALA A 111 -3.88 23.50 10.12
C ALA A 111 -4.24 22.69 8.86
N ILE A 112 -4.78 23.33 7.83
CA ILE A 112 -5.05 22.70 6.52
C ILE A 112 -3.74 22.14 5.97
N LYS A 113 -2.66 22.94 5.97
CA LYS A 113 -1.37 22.47 5.47
C LYS A 113 -0.77 21.35 6.31
N PHE A 114 -0.92 21.41 7.62
CA PHE A 114 -0.47 20.36 8.54
C PHE A 114 -1.17 19.03 8.25
N VAL A 115 -2.48 19.08 7.99
CA VAL A 115 -3.25 17.89 7.60
C VAL A 115 -2.89 17.42 6.19
N ASP A 116 -2.71 18.31 5.22
CA ASP A 116 -2.27 17.97 3.85
C ASP A 116 -0.96 17.15 3.84
N LEU A 117 -0.05 17.40 4.78
CA LEU A 117 1.18 16.60 4.93
C LEU A 117 0.91 15.12 5.25
N HIS A 118 -0.25 14.80 5.84
CA HIS A 118 -0.67 13.42 6.12
C HIS A 118 -1.22 12.72 4.87
N ASP A 119 -1.57 13.45 3.82
CA ASP A 119 -2.16 12.89 2.60
C ASP A 119 -1.12 12.72 1.48
N THR A 120 0.17 12.78 1.83
CA THR A 120 1.27 12.70 0.88
C THR A 120 1.56 11.27 0.42
N PRO A 121 2.05 11.08 -0.82
CA PRO A 121 2.41 9.76 -1.36
C PRO A 121 3.45 9.02 -0.51
N GLY A 122 4.37 9.75 0.15
CA GLY A 122 5.36 9.16 1.05
C GLY A 122 4.70 8.39 2.19
N ARG A 123 3.61 8.91 2.77
CA ARG A 123 2.85 8.20 3.79
C ARG A 123 2.09 7.00 3.21
N MET A 124 1.57 7.13 1.99
CA MET A 124 0.86 6.02 1.32
C MET A 124 1.78 4.82 1.12
N VAL A 125 3.02 5.04 0.67
CA VAL A 125 4.04 3.97 0.55
C VAL A 125 4.40 3.41 1.92
N ALA A 126 4.65 4.25 2.92
CA ALA A 126 4.97 3.81 4.27
C ALA A 126 3.86 2.96 4.91
N LYS A 127 2.60 3.19 4.51
CA LYS A 127 1.42 2.40 4.92
C LYS A 127 1.08 1.27 3.96
N LYS A 128 1.89 1.04 2.92
CA LYS A 128 1.69 0.01 1.88
C LYS A 128 0.35 0.12 1.14
N ALA A 129 -0.25 1.32 1.12
CA ALA A 129 -1.48 1.60 0.39
C ALA A 129 -1.22 1.75 -1.12
N VAL A 130 -0.02 2.22 -1.48
CA VAL A 130 0.49 2.23 -2.85
C VAL A 130 1.86 1.56 -2.87
N LYS A 131 2.21 0.95 -4.01
CA LYS A 131 3.43 0.17 -4.17
C LYS A 131 4.68 1.05 -4.29
N LYS A 132 4.59 2.11 -5.10
CA LYS A 132 5.71 3.01 -5.38
C LYS A 132 5.21 4.40 -5.77
N ILE A 133 6.05 5.40 -5.49
CA ILE A 133 5.90 6.75 -6.05
C ILE A 133 6.57 6.75 -7.43
N VAL A 134 5.82 7.13 -8.46
CA VAL A 134 6.30 7.17 -9.84
C VAL A 134 6.19 8.61 -10.34
N PRO A 135 7.32 9.32 -10.52
CA PRO A 135 7.31 10.66 -11.10
C PRO A 135 6.73 10.63 -12.52
N CYS A 136 5.80 11.56 -12.81
CA CYS A 136 5.18 11.64 -14.13
C CYS A 136 6.13 11.67 -15.34
N PRO A 137 7.30 12.34 -15.31
CA PRO A 137 8.23 12.33 -16.44
C PRO A 137 8.74 10.93 -16.81
N GLU A 138 8.89 10.03 -15.84
CA GLU A 138 9.39 8.66 -16.01
C GLU A 138 8.26 7.64 -16.13
N ALA A 139 7.01 8.05 -15.89
CA ALA A 139 5.86 7.16 -15.77
C ALA A 139 5.63 6.30 -17.01
N ARG A 140 5.79 6.86 -18.22
CA ARG A 140 5.60 6.11 -19.47
C ARG A 140 6.54 4.91 -19.56
N SER A 141 7.84 5.15 -19.37
CA SER A 141 8.87 4.10 -19.47
C SER A 141 8.71 3.08 -18.33
N PHE A 142 8.42 3.56 -17.11
CA PHE A 142 8.16 2.70 -15.96
C PHE A 142 6.98 1.76 -16.21
N PHE A 143 5.80 2.30 -16.57
CA PHE A 143 4.60 1.49 -16.78
C PHE A 143 4.69 0.59 -18.00
N TYR A 144 5.44 0.98 -19.04
CA TYR A 144 5.72 0.10 -20.17
C TYR A 144 6.36 -1.20 -19.70
N TRP A 145 7.50 -1.13 -19.01
CA TRP A 145 8.19 -2.34 -18.55
C TRP A 145 7.43 -3.08 -17.46
N ARG A 146 6.81 -2.36 -16.52
CA ARG A 146 5.99 -2.99 -15.48
C ARG A 146 4.85 -3.80 -16.06
N LEU A 147 4.15 -3.26 -17.07
CA LEU A 147 3.05 -3.96 -17.72
C LEU A 147 3.55 -5.17 -18.52
N GLN A 148 4.62 -5.02 -19.30
CA GLN A 148 5.21 -6.12 -20.08
C GLN A 148 5.60 -7.30 -19.17
N ARG A 149 6.34 -7.01 -18.09
CA ARG A 149 6.65 -8.01 -17.06
C ARG A 149 5.40 -8.66 -16.49
N ARG A 150 4.40 -7.87 -16.09
CA ARG A 150 3.19 -8.41 -15.45
C ARG A 150 2.40 -9.32 -16.39
N LEU A 151 2.31 -8.99 -17.68
CA LEU A 151 1.66 -9.84 -18.67
C LEU A 151 2.43 -11.15 -18.89
N ALA A 152 3.76 -11.08 -19.01
CA ALA A 152 4.61 -12.26 -19.16
C ALA A 152 4.54 -13.18 -17.94
N GLU A 153 4.64 -12.62 -16.72
CA GLU A 153 4.47 -13.37 -15.47
C GLU A 153 3.09 -14.04 -15.42
N GLN A 154 2.01 -13.32 -15.76
CA GLN A 154 0.66 -13.88 -15.71
C GLN A 154 0.43 -15.00 -16.72
N ARG A 155 1.04 -14.94 -17.90
CA ARG A 155 1.02 -16.02 -18.90
C ARG A 155 1.56 -17.32 -18.30
N ILE A 156 2.73 -17.26 -17.66
CA ILE A 156 3.39 -18.45 -17.08
C ILE A 156 2.66 -18.90 -15.81
N LYS A 157 2.23 -17.97 -14.94
CA LYS A 157 1.44 -18.30 -13.75
C LYS A 157 0.19 -19.09 -14.10
N LYS A 158 -0.51 -18.67 -15.17
CA LYS A 158 -1.68 -19.38 -15.68
C LYS A 158 -1.32 -20.79 -16.16
N GLN A 159 -0.24 -20.97 -16.91
CA GLN A 159 0.21 -22.31 -17.35
C GLN A 159 0.53 -23.24 -16.17
N ILE A 160 1.17 -22.71 -15.12
CA ILE A 160 1.47 -23.48 -13.90
C ILE A 160 0.17 -23.86 -13.18
N ALA A 161 -0.75 -22.89 -13.01
CA ALA A 161 -2.03 -23.13 -12.36
C ALA A 161 -2.91 -24.15 -13.11
N ASP A 162 -2.91 -24.09 -14.45
CA ASP A 162 -3.62 -25.04 -15.31
C ASP A 162 -2.99 -26.46 -15.22
N SER A 163 -1.67 -26.55 -15.04
CA SER A 163 -0.92 -27.81 -14.93
C SER A 163 -1.10 -28.48 -13.57
N GLU A 164 -1.02 -27.70 -12.48
CA GLU A 164 -1.20 -28.19 -11.12
C GLU A 164 -2.13 -27.28 -10.31
N PRO A 165 -3.45 -27.54 -10.35
CA PRO A 165 -4.47 -26.70 -9.70
C PRO A 165 -4.40 -26.66 -8.17
N SER A 166 -3.63 -27.55 -7.54
CA SER A 166 -3.46 -27.54 -6.08
C SER A 166 -2.53 -26.43 -5.58
N LEU A 167 -1.72 -25.83 -6.46
CA LEU A 167 -0.79 -24.77 -6.10
C LEU A 167 -1.51 -23.43 -5.88
N THR A 168 -1.18 -22.74 -4.79
CA THR A 168 -1.70 -21.40 -4.53
C THR A 168 -0.90 -20.34 -5.30
N GLY A 169 -1.46 -19.14 -5.51
CA GLY A 169 -0.75 -18.04 -6.16
C GLY A 169 0.60 -17.70 -5.50
N ARG A 170 0.70 -17.85 -4.17
CA ARG A 170 1.97 -17.69 -3.44
C ARG A 170 3.00 -18.77 -3.75
N ASP A 171 2.56 -20.01 -3.94
CA ASP A 171 3.44 -21.12 -4.29
C ASP A 171 4.00 -20.91 -5.70
N ILE A 172 3.14 -20.47 -6.63
CA ILE A 172 3.52 -20.13 -8.01
C ILE A 172 4.50 -18.95 -8.04
N ASP A 173 4.23 -17.89 -7.28
CA ASP A 173 5.17 -16.76 -7.14
C ASP A 173 6.53 -17.21 -6.58
N SER A 174 6.52 -18.13 -5.62
CA SER A 174 7.75 -18.68 -5.01
C SER A 174 8.51 -19.58 -5.98
N LEU A 175 7.81 -20.33 -6.84
CA LEU A 175 8.41 -21.12 -7.92
C LEU A 175 9.10 -20.22 -8.95
N LEU A 176 8.42 -19.18 -9.43
CA LEU A 176 8.98 -18.24 -10.39
C LEU A 176 10.24 -17.54 -9.84
N ARG A 177 10.21 -17.11 -8.57
CA ARG A 177 11.38 -16.52 -7.91
C ARG A 177 12.55 -17.50 -7.86
N ARG A 178 12.29 -18.74 -7.44
CA ARG A 178 13.32 -19.79 -7.41
C ARG A 178 13.90 -20.06 -8.79
N TRP A 179 13.05 -20.06 -9.81
CA TRP A 179 13.48 -20.26 -11.19
C TRP A 179 14.36 -19.12 -11.71
N ALA A 180 14.06 -17.90 -11.31
CA ALA A 180 14.87 -16.72 -11.58
C ALA A 180 16.22 -16.79 -10.84
N ASP A 181 16.23 -17.16 -9.56
CA ASP A 181 17.48 -17.30 -8.80
C ASP A 181 18.42 -18.35 -9.41
N GLN A 182 17.84 -19.43 -9.95
CA GLN A 182 18.58 -20.50 -10.63
C GLN A 182 19.06 -20.14 -12.04
N SER A 183 18.57 -19.04 -12.64
CA SER A 183 18.99 -18.66 -13.99
C SER A 183 20.37 -17.98 -14.01
N GLY A 184 20.84 -17.49 -12.86
CA GLY A 184 22.09 -16.73 -12.74
C GLY A 184 21.99 -15.30 -13.29
N VAL A 185 20.83 -14.88 -13.80
CA VAL A 185 20.62 -13.52 -14.35
C VAL A 185 20.50 -12.48 -13.24
N PHE A 186 19.99 -12.87 -12.07
CA PHE A 186 19.61 -11.96 -10.98
C PHE A 186 20.53 -12.09 -9.76
N GLU A 187 21.81 -11.75 -9.92
CA GLU A 187 22.71 -11.63 -8.76
C GLU A 187 22.29 -10.42 -7.87
N GLY A 188 21.98 -10.68 -6.60
CA GLY A 188 21.77 -9.63 -5.58
C GLY A 188 20.43 -8.88 -5.61
N SER A 189 19.30 -9.58 -5.48
CA SER A 189 17.94 -9.01 -5.26
C SER A 189 17.32 -8.15 -6.37
N ARG A 190 17.84 -8.23 -7.60
CA ARG A 190 17.33 -7.44 -8.75
C ARG A 190 15.95 -7.86 -9.27
N TYR A 191 15.48 -9.07 -8.94
CA TYR A 191 14.21 -9.59 -9.46
C TYR A 191 13.01 -8.67 -9.15
N ASP A 192 12.95 -8.07 -7.96
CA ASP A 192 11.80 -7.23 -7.58
C ASP A 192 11.89 -5.79 -8.12
N GLU A 193 13.07 -5.35 -8.54
CA GLU A 193 13.34 -3.94 -8.85
C GLU A 193 13.45 -3.65 -10.34
N ASP A 194 13.97 -4.60 -11.13
CA ASP A 194 14.25 -4.42 -12.56
C ASP A 194 13.21 -5.12 -13.43
N ASP A 195 12.17 -4.37 -13.81
CA ASP A 195 11.09 -4.90 -14.63
C ASP A 195 11.54 -5.30 -16.05
N GLN A 196 12.53 -4.59 -16.60
CA GLN A 196 13.03 -4.85 -17.95
C GLN A 196 13.81 -6.15 -18.00
N THR A 197 14.76 -6.34 -17.09
CA THR A 197 15.58 -7.56 -17.02
C THR A 197 14.71 -8.79 -16.73
N VAL A 198 13.70 -8.66 -15.87
CA VAL A 198 12.75 -9.77 -15.62
C VAL A 198 11.96 -10.11 -16.88
N PHE A 199 11.41 -9.11 -17.57
CA PHE A 199 10.70 -9.36 -18.82
C PHE A 199 11.58 -10.05 -19.87
N GLN A 200 12.80 -9.55 -20.08
CA GLN A 200 13.75 -10.15 -21.03
C GLN A 200 14.08 -11.60 -20.68
N TRP A 201 14.35 -11.89 -19.40
CA TRP A 201 14.58 -13.26 -18.94
C TRP A 201 13.40 -14.20 -19.22
N LEU A 202 12.17 -13.73 -18.97
CA LEU A 202 10.96 -14.54 -19.20
C LEU A 202 10.77 -14.88 -20.69
N GLU A 203 11.08 -13.94 -21.59
CA GLU A 203 10.97 -14.16 -23.03
C GLU A 203 12.15 -15.01 -23.57
N ASP A 204 13.38 -14.73 -23.15
CA ASP A 204 14.58 -15.45 -23.62
C ASP A 204 14.64 -16.89 -23.09
N SER A 205 14.07 -17.15 -21.91
CA SER A 205 14.08 -18.47 -21.25
C SER A 205 12.77 -19.25 -21.43
N GLU A 206 11.92 -18.89 -22.41
CA GLU A 206 10.59 -19.47 -22.59
C GLU A 206 10.61 -21.01 -22.69
N GLU A 207 11.53 -21.59 -23.47
CA GLU A 207 11.67 -23.05 -23.59
C GLU A 207 12.03 -23.72 -22.25
N GLN A 208 13.00 -23.14 -21.53
CA GLN A 208 13.42 -23.67 -20.23
C GLN A 208 12.31 -23.57 -19.18
N ILE A 209 11.54 -22.48 -19.21
CA ILE A 209 10.39 -22.29 -18.35
C ILE A 209 9.32 -23.33 -18.67
N ASN A 210 9.01 -23.56 -19.95
CA ASN A 210 8.04 -24.58 -20.36
C ASN A 210 8.46 -25.99 -19.89
N MET A 211 9.73 -26.36 -20.03
CA MET A 211 10.24 -27.63 -19.49
C MET A 211 10.05 -27.74 -17.96
N ARG A 212 10.24 -26.64 -17.23
CA ARG A 212 10.00 -26.60 -15.78
C ARG A 212 8.51 -26.71 -15.45
N VAL A 213 7.63 -26.11 -16.25
CA VAL A 213 6.16 -26.27 -16.13
C VAL A 213 5.78 -27.73 -16.35
N ASP A 214 6.37 -28.41 -17.33
CA ASP A 214 6.14 -29.84 -17.59
C ASP A 214 6.57 -30.71 -16.41
N THR A 215 7.72 -30.41 -15.82
CA THR A 215 8.20 -31.09 -14.61
C THR A 215 7.22 -30.91 -13.44
N VAL A 216 6.66 -29.70 -13.27
CA VAL A 216 5.63 -29.44 -12.24
C VAL A 216 4.37 -30.25 -12.52
N ARG A 217 3.93 -30.31 -13.78
CA ARG A 217 2.77 -31.09 -14.22
C ARG A 217 2.95 -32.58 -13.92
N GLU A 218 4.09 -33.16 -14.28
CA GLU A 218 4.41 -34.56 -14.02
C GLU A 218 4.43 -34.89 -12.53
N GLY A 219 5.10 -34.06 -11.72
CA GLY A 219 5.10 -34.21 -10.26
C GLY A 219 3.70 -34.11 -9.64
N GLY A 220 2.86 -33.23 -10.19
CA GLY A 220 1.46 -33.08 -9.83
C GLY A 220 0.60 -34.30 -10.15
N ILE A 221 0.78 -34.88 -11.33
CA ILE A 221 0.13 -36.15 -11.73
C ILE A 221 0.60 -37.29 -10.82
N ALA A 222 1.90 -37.40 -10.55
CA ALA A 222 2.44 -38.44 -9.67
C ALA A 222 1.84 -38.36 -8.25
N THR A 223 1.72 -37.15 -7.71
CA THR A 223 1.10 -36.92 -6.39
C THR A 223 -0.38 -37.31 -6.39
N ARG A 224 -1.14 -36.90 -7.40
CA ARG A 224 -2.56 -37.27 -7.55
C ARG A 224 -2.75 -38.77 -7.69
N THR A 225 -1.94 -39.45 -8.50
CA THR A 225 -1.98 -40.91 -8.64
C THR A 225 -1.70 -41.60 -7.30
N ALA A 226 -0.70 -41.14 -6.55
CA ALA A 226 -0.41 -41.69 -5.23
C ALA A 226 -1.59 -41.53 -4.25
N ASP A 227 -2.30 -40.41 -4.29
CA ASP A 227 -3.49 -40.18 -3.47
C ASP A 227 -4.70 -41.01 -3.94
N MET A 228 -4.86 -41.23 -5.24
CA MET A 228 -5.87 -42.15 -5.78
C MET A 228 -5.62 -43.59 -5.32
N VAL A 229 -4.37 -44.05 -5.28
CA VAL A 229 -4.01 -45.39 -4.78
C VAL A 229 -4.40 -45.56 -3.31
N LYS A 230 -4.19 -44.54 -2.47
CA LYS A 230 -4.63 -44.56 -1.06
C LYS A 230 -6.15 -44.69 -0.92
N THR A 231 -6.89 -44.12 -1.87
CA THR A 231 -8.36 -44.14 -1.87
C THR A 231 -8.91 -45.46 -2.40
N SER A 232 -8.37 -45.95 -3.51
CA SER A 232 -8.76 -47.23 -4.12
C SER A 232 -7.66 -47.75 -5.04
N ALA A 233 -6.83 -48.67 -4.51
CA ALA A 233 -5.79 -49.32 -5.29
C ALA A 233 -6.36 -50.12 -6.48
N SER A 234 -7.49 -50.81 -6.28
CA SER A 234 -8.13 -51.60 -7.36
C SER A 234 -8.66 -50.72 -8.48
N GLY A 235 -9.20 -49.54 -8.17
CA GLY A 235 -9.67 -48.59 -9.17
C GLY A 235 -8.54 -48.05 -10.05
N VAL A 236 -7.39 -47.74 -9.45
CA VAL A 236 -6.20 -47.29 -10.20
C VAL A 236 -5.68 -48.39 -11.11
N ILE A 237 -5.57 -49.64 -10.62
CA ILE A 237 -5.11 -50.78 -11.43
C ILE A 237 -6.03 -51.00 -12.64
N ALA A 238 -7.34 -51.03 -12.44
CA ALA A 238 -8.31 -51.18 -13.53
C ALA A 238 -8.22 -50.05 -14.57
N GLY A 239 -7.93 -48.82 -14.12
CA GLY A 239 -7.70 -47.68 -15.01
C GLY A 239 -6.43 -47.84 -15.85
N LEU A 240 -5.33 -48.31 -15.25
CA LEU A 240 -4.08 -48.58 -15.95
C LEU A 240 -4.22 -49.72 -16.98
N GLU A 241 -4.92 -50.80 -16.63
CA GLU A 241 -5.22 -51.89 -17.55
C GLU A 241 -6.03 -51.40 -18.76
N ALA A 242 -7.02 -50.54 -18.55
CA ALA A 242 -7.80 -49.94 -19.63
C ALA A 242 -6.95 -49.02 -20.53
N ALA A 243 -6.01 -48.26 -19.96
CA ALA A 243 -5.08 -47.43 -20.72
C ALA A 243 -4.12 -48.28 -21.56
N LEU A 244 -3.53 -49.32 -20.98
CA LEU A 244 -2.66 -50.28 -21.70
C LEU A 244 -3.38 -50.94 -22.87
N ALA A 245 -4.67 -51.26 -22.73
CA ALA A 245 -5.46 -51.84 -23.82
C ALA A 245 -5.60 -50.90 -25.03
N GLN A 246 -5.52 -49.58 -24.84
CA GLN A 246 -5.63 -48.59 -25.91
C GLN A 246 -4.28 -48.18 -26.54
N MET A 247 -3.16 -48.52 -25.90
CA MET A 247 -1.82 -48.25 -26.41
C MET A 247 -1.43 -49.21 -27.53
N ASP A 248 -0.61 -48.72 -28.47
CA ASP A 248 0.03 -49.56 -29.49
C ASP A 248 1.17 -50.42 -28.89
N ASP A 249 1.69 -51.36 -29.67
CA ASP A 249 2.72 -52.31 -29.18
C ASP A 249 4.09 -51.66 -28.93
N GLU A 250 4.35 -50.45 -29.45
CA GLU A 250 5.58 -49.69 -29.13
C GLU A 250 5.43 -48.96 -27.81
N GLN A 251 4.31 -48.26 -27.59
CA GLN A 251 3.96 -47.57 -26.35
C GLN A 251 3.87 -48.55 -25.17
N ARG A 252 3.33 -49.76 -25.37
CA ARG A 252 3.28 -50.80 -24.33
C ARG A 252 4.64 -51.34 -23.90
N LYS A 253 5.66 -51.25 -24.76
CA LYS A 253 7.02 -51.67 -24.42
C LYS A 253 7.78 -50.61 -23.64
N GLU A 254 7.38 -49.34 -23.79
CA GLU A 254 7.98 -48.20 -23.11
C GLU A 254 7.37 -47.95 -21.73
N PHE A 255 6.10 -48.34 -21.53
CA PHE A 255 5.38 -48.33 -20.25
C PHE A 255 5.88 -49.41 -19.27
#